data_AF-A0A2A6JMK4-F1
#
_entry.id   AF-A0A2A6JMK4-F1
#
_cell.length_a   1.000
_cell.length_b   1.000
_cell.length_c   1.000
_cell.angle_alpha   90.00
_cell.angle_beta   90.00
_cell.angle_gamma   90.00
#
_symmetry.space_group_name_H-M   'P 1'
#
loop_
_entity.id
_entity.type
_entity.pdbx_description
1 polymer ?
#
loop_
_entity_poly.entity_id
_entity_poly.type
_entity_poly.pdbx_seq_one_letter_code
_entity_poly.pdbx_strand_id
1 'polypeptide(L)'
;MAEARLSIRSAKARDLARRLARRENRSIADIVERALESYEIREAGREPAASFYARLSQQGGRDIDLEAAIKEGRQGHKGIDL
;
A
#
# COMPACT_ATOMS: atom_id res chain seq x y z
N MET A 1 20.96 -5.74 -28.85
CA MET A 1 19.51 -5.53 -28.65
C MET A 1 19.34 -4.12 -28.11
N ALA A 2 18.63 -3.23 -28.81
CA ALA A 2 18.46 -1.86 -28.36
C ALA A 2 17.42 -1.83 -27.22
N GLU A 3 17.87 -1.66 -25.98
CA GLU A 3 16.94 -1.41 -24.86
C GLU A 3 16.18 -0.11 -25.13
N ALA A 4 14.86 -0.21 -25.15
CA ALA A 4 13.98 0.93 -25.35
C ALA A 4 14.15 1.90 -24.16
N ARG A 5 14.86 3.00 -24.39
CA ARG A 5 15.05 4.05 -23.39
C ARG A 5 13.72 4.78 -23.16
N LEU A 6 13.24 4.81 -21.92
CA LEU A 6 12.04 5.55 -21.54
C LEU A 6 12.23 7.05 -21.82
N SER A 7 11.37 7.63 -22.67
CA SER A 7 11.40 9.07 -22.95
C SER A 7 10.38 9.82 -22.10
N ILE A 8 10.86 10.69 -21.20
CA ILE A 8 10.00 11.53 -20.37
C ILE A 8 9.67 12.82 -21.11
N ARG A 9 8.44 12.92 -21.66
CA ARG A 9 7.99 14.10 -22.40
C ARG A 9 7.57 15.26 -21.49
N SER A 10 6.94 14.95 -20.35
CA SER A 10 6.50 15.96 -19.38
C SER A 10 7.67 16.69 -18.73
N ALA A 11 7.66 18.02 -18.79
CA ALA A 11 8.66 18.86 -18.12
C ALA A 11 8.67 18.63 -16.60
N LYS A 12 7.49 18.59 -15.98
CA LYS A 12 7.33 18.33 -14.55
C LYS A 12 7.92 16.99 -14.11
N ALA A 13 7.68 15.92 -14.89
CA ALA A 13 8.21 14.59 -14.59
C ALA A 13 9.74 14.56 -14.69
N ARG A 14 10.30 15.27 -15.69
CA ARG A 14 11.74 15.38 -15.88
C ARG A 14 12.42 16.12 -14.73
N ASP A 15 11.82 17.20 -14.25
CA ASP A 15 12.36 17.98 -13.13
C ASP A 15 12.29 17.22 -11.81
N LEU A 16 11.21 16.46 -11.59
CA LEU A 16 11.10 15.57 -10.43
C LEU A 16 12.17 14.48 -10.45
N ALA A 17 12.34 13.79 -11.59
CA ALA A 17 13.34 12.75 -11.74
C ALA A 17 14.77 13.29 -11.55
N ARG A 18 15.07 14.48 -12.09
CA ARG A 18 16.35 15.17 -11.88
C ARG A 18 16.61 15.53 -10.42
N ARG A 19 15.61 16.04 -9.69
CA ARG A 19 15.75 16.33 -8.25
C ARG A 19 16.04 15.08 -7.44
N LEU A 20 15.29 14.01 -7.68
CA LEU A 20 15.45 12.75 -6.96
C LEU A 20 16.80 12.09 -7.25
N ALA A 21 17.22 12.05 -8.52
CA ALA A 21 18.53 11.56 -8.93
C ALA A 21 19.69 12.29 -8.22
N ARG A 22 19.60 13.63 -8.12
CA ARG A 22 20.59 14.43 -7.38
C ARG A 22 20.60 14.13 -5.88
N ARG A 23 19.43 13.99 -5.26
CA ARG A 23 19.31 13.74 -3.81
C ARG A 23 19.86 12.37 -3.43
N GLU A 24 19.65 11.37 -4.28
CA GLU A 24 19.99 9.98 -3.98
C GLU A 24 21.30 9.52 -4.63
N ASN A 25 21.98 10.43 -5.34
CA ASN A 25 23.22 10.17 -6.09
C ASN A 25 23.10 8.94 -7.02
N ARG A 26 22.01 8.90 -7.80
CA ARG A 26 21.65 7.79 -8.70
C ARG A 26 21.37 8.29 -10.11
N SER A 27 21.36 7.37 -11.08
CA SER A 27 20.95 7.73 -12.43
C SER A 27 19.45 8.04 -12.48
N ILE A 28 19.03 8.85 -13.46
CA ILE A 28 17.61 9.15 -13.69
C ILE A 28 16.84 7.87 -14.05
N ALA A 29 17.48 6.94 -14.78
CA ALA A 29 16.88 5.66 -15.14
C ALA A 29 16.55 4.84 -13.89
N ASP A 30 17.53 4.63 -13.00
CA ASP A 30 17.35 3.84 -11.77
C ASP A 30 16.22 4.40 -10.89
N ILE A 31 16.12 5.73 -10.80
CA ILE A 31 15.08 6.40 -10.00
C ILE A 31 13.70 6.14 -10.59
N VAL A 32 13.58 6.20 -11.91
CA VAL A 32 12.28 6.02 -12.58
C VAL A 32 11.85 4.57 -12.52
N GLU A 33 12.76 3.62 -12.77
CA GLU A 33 12.48 2.18 -12.65
C GLU A 33 12.00 1.83 -11.24
N ARG A 34 12.75 2.22 -10.20
CA ARG A 34 12.35 2.00 -8.81
C ARG A 34 11.02 2.67 -8.44
N ALA A 35 10.77 3.86 -8.98
CA ALA A 35 9.51 4.56 -8.74
C ALA A 35 8.33 3.83 -9.38
N LEU A 36 8.51 3.29 -10.58
CA LEU A 36 7.49 2.49 -11.28
C LEU A 36 7.26 1.14 -10.59
N GLU A 37 8.31 0.43 -10.19
CA GLU A 37 8.21 -0.80 -9.38
C GLU A 37 7.47 -0.53 -8.06
N SER A 38 7.82 0.55 -7.37
CA SER A 38 7.13 0.93 -6.13
C SER A 38 5.67 1.27 -6.38
N TYR A 39 5.35 1.94 -7.48
CA TYR A 39 3.97 2.22 -7.87
C TYR A 39 3.20 0.93 -8.16
N GLU A 40 3.78 0.00 -8.91
CA GLU A 40 3.18 -1.30 -9.20
C GLU A 40 2.88 -2.09 -7.92
N ILE A 41 3.84 -2.19 -6.99
CA ILE A 41 3.64 -2.86 -5.71
C ILE A 41 2.53 -2.19 -4.89
N ARG A 42 2.44 -0.86 -4.93
CA ARG A 42 1.45 -0.09 -4.16
C ARG A 42 0.05 -0.18 -4.75
N GLU A 43 -0.07 -0.11 -6.08
CA GLU A 43 -1.33 0.15 -6.76
C GLU A 43 -1.82 -1.04 -7.60
N ALA A 44 -0.94 -1.86 -8.17
CA ALA A 44 -1.32 -2.98 -9.04
C ALA A 44 -1.45 -4.32 -8.32
N GLY A 45 -0.78 -4.49 -7.16
CA GLY A 45 -0.86 -5.70 -6.34
C GLY A 45 -1.93 -5.68 -5.25
N ARG A 46 -2.66 -4.57 -5.07
CA ARG A 46 -3.65 -4.44 -4.01
C ARG A 46 -5.06 -4.65 -4.52
N GLU A 47 -5.78 -5.54 -3.84
CA GLU A 47 -7.23 -5.65 -3.99
C GLU A 47 -7.88 -4.31 -3.58
N PRO A 48 -8.78 -3.73 -4.40
CA PRO A 48 -9.53 -2.55 -4.00
C PRO A 48 -10.25 -2.78 -2.67
N ALA A 49 -10.26 -1.80 -1.78
CA ALA A 49 -10.87 -1.95 -0.46
C ALA A 49 -12.32 -2.49 -0.54
N ALA A 50 -13.09 -2.02 -1.51
CA ALA A 50 -14.46 -2.49 -1.74
C ALA A 50 -14.51 -3.98 -2.10
N SER A 51 -13.63 -4.44 -2.99
CA SER A 51 -13.50 -5.86 -3.37
C SER A 51 -13.03 -6.71 -2.19
N PHE A 52 -12.07 -6.21 -1.41
CA PHE A 52 -11.58 -6.87 -0.20
C PHE A 52 -12.69 -7.06 0.84
N TYR A 53 -13.45 -6.01 1.18
CA TYR A 53 -14.54 -6.11 2.14
C TYR A 53 -15.70 -6.97 1.63
N ALA A 54 -16.00 -6.92 0.32
CA ALA A 54 -16.99 -7.80 -0.28
C ALA A 54 -16.57 -9.27 -0.20
N ARG A 55 -15.33 -9.58 -0.53
CA ARG A 55 -14.77 -10.94 -0.41
C ARG A 55 -14.71 -11.39 1.04
N LEU A 56 -14.26 -10.53 1.96
CA LEU A 56 -14.21 -10.82 3.40
C LEU A 56 -15.62 -11.08 3.96
N SER A 57 -16.61 -10.29 3.57
CA SER A 57 -18.01 -10.50 3.97
C SER A 57 -18.57 -11.81 3.40
N GLN A 58 -18.23 -12.16 2.16
CA GLN A 58 -18.63 -13.44 1.57
C GLN A 58 -17.93 -14.65 2.21
N GLN A 59 -16.67 -14.52 2.60
CA GLN A 59 -15.85 -15.60 3.16
C GLN A 59 -16.00 -15.77 4.68
N GLY A 60 -16.31 -14.71 5.42
CA GLY A 60 -16.28 -14.70 6.89
C GLY A 60 -17.45 -14.00 7.57
N GLY A 61 -18.43 -13.47 6.81
CA GLY A 61 -19.54 -12.70 7.38
C GLY A 61 -20.59 -13.50 8.14
N ARG A 62 -20.45 -14.83 8.27
CA ARG A 62 -21.44 -15.69 8.95
C ARG A 62 -20.90 -16.55 10.10
N ASP A 63 -19.58 -16.64 10.27
CA ASP A 63 -18.97 -17.57 11.25
C ASP A 63 -18.45 -16.89 12.53
N ILE A 64 -18.46 -15.56 12.60
CA ILE A 64 -18.03 -14.82 13.79
C ILE A 64 -19.28 -14.31 14.53
N ASP A 65 -19.61 -14.96 15.65
CA ASP A 65 -20.52 -14.39 16.64
C ASP A 65 -19.82 -13.24 17.36
N LEU A 66 -20.06 -12.02 16.88
CA LEU A 66 -19.50 -10.81 17.44
C LEU A 66 -19.91 -10.61 18.90
N GLU A 67 -21.11 -11.03 19.28
CA GLU A 67 -21.59 -10.88 20.66
C GLU A 67 -20.83 -11.82 21.60
N ALA A 68 -20.57 -13.06 21.16
CA ALA A 68 -19.72 -13.99 21.90
C ALA A 68 -18.27 -13.48 22.06
N ALA A 69 -17.66 -12.98 20.98
CA ALA A 69 -16.30 -12.43 21.01
C ALA A 69 -16.18 -11.17 21.89
N ILE A 70 -17.18 -10.28 21.84
CA ILE A 70 -17.23 -9.08 22.71
C ILE A 70 -17.38 -9.49 24.17
N LYS A 71 -18.21 -10.50 24.46
CA LYS A 71 -18.42 -10.99 25.82
C LYS A 71 -17.16 -11.66 26.38
N GLU A 72 -16.42 -12.41 25.57
CA GLU A 72 -15.13 -13.01 25.95
C GLU A 72 -14.06 -11.94 26.23
N GLY A 73 -13.99 -10.90 25.37
CA GLY A 73 -13.04 -9.80 25.52
C GLY A 73 -13.36 -8.82 26.66
N ARG A 74 -14.58 -8.83 27.20
CA ARG A 74 -14.96 -8.06 28.39
C ARG A 74 -14.36 -8.68 29.65
N GLN A 75 -13.06 -8.45 29.87
CA GLN A 75 -12.50 -8.56 31.20
C GLN A 75 -12.96 -7.36 32.02
N GLY A 76 -13.81 -7.60 33.01
CA GLY A 76 -14.20 -6.57 33.97
C GLY A 76 -12.94 -6.00 34.61
N HIS A 77 -12.62 -4.74 34.33
CA HIS A 77 -11.57 -4.05 35.05
C HIS A 77 -11.97 -4.01 36.52
N LYS A 78 -11.33 -4.84 37.34
CA LYS A 78 -11.37 -4.66 38.79
C LYS A 78 -10.70 -3.33 39.03
N GLY A 79 -11.50 -2.31 39.30
CA GLY A 79 -11.01 -0.98 39.60
C GLY A 79 -9.94 -1.02 40.68
N ILE A 80 -9.20 0.07 40.80
CA ILE A 80 -8.22 0.24 41.88
C ILE A 80 -8.93 0.02 43.22
N ASP A 81 -8.35 -0.84 44.06
CA ASP A 81 -8.79 -1.09 45.43
C ASP A 81 -8.45 0.18 46.24
N LEU A 82 -9.48 0.94 46.62
CA LEU A 82 -9.35 2.22 47.34
C LEU A 82 -9.44 2.01 48.85
#